data_AF-A0A936M0N6-F1
#
_entry.id   AF-A0A936M0N6-F1
#
_cell.length_a   1.000
_cell.length_b   1.000
_cell.length_c   1.000
_cell.angle_alpha   90.00
_cell.angle_beta   90.00
_cell.angle_gamma   90.00
#
_symmetry.space_group_name_H-M   'P 1'
#
loop_
_entity.id
_entity.type
_entity.pdbx_description
1 polymer ?
#
loop_
_entity_poly.entity_id
_entity_poly.type
_entity_poly.pdbx_seq_one_letter_code
_entity_poly.pdbx_strand_id
1 'polypeptide(L)'
;MMDFRSLAAAALLLAATGCQLVPSKGRDLASTIASEARELRRSDKTDHVFQYRYPDPERPYTIEIHPCFDPERLDDQDINICGGLSVRSGASGTTSVAHLKEVLVPARLMIEKPPGAPTEVTLRRQGNFIIILMLR
;
A
#
# COMPACT_ATOMS: atom_id res chain seq x y z
N MET A 1 -56.76 12.53 28.57
CA MET A 1 -56.96 12.46 27.10
C MET A 1 -56.21 13.62 26.47
N MET A 2 -55.62 13.35 25.31
CA MET A 2 -54.81 14.21 24.42
C MET A 2 -53.29 14.15 24.62
N ASP A 3 -52.64 13.97 23.47
CA ASP A 3 -51.46 13.14 23.20
C ASP A 3 -50.12 13.88 23.24
N PHE A 4 -49.07 13.20 23.73
CA PHE A 4 -47.67 13.60 23.56
C PHE A 4 -46.99 12.70 22.51
N ARG A 5 -47.27 12.95 21.23
CA ARG A 5 -46.51 12.38 20.11
C ARG A 5 -46.28 13.43 19.04
N SER A 6 -45.05 13.46 18.52
CA SER A 6 -44.54 14.28 17.43
C SER A 6 -44.24 15.75 17.74
N LEU A 7 -42.97 16.03 17.94
CA LEU A 7 -42.18 16.75 16.94
C LEU A 7 -40.74 16.23 17.00
N ALA A 8 -40.59 15.05 16.38
CA ALA A 8 -39.32 14.54 15.91
C ALA A 8 -38.87 15.41 14.72
N ALA A 9 -38.07 16.44 14.97
CA ALA A 9 -37.29 17.14 13.95
C ALA A 9 -36.33 18.10 14.66
N ALA A 10 -35.13 18.24 14.12
CA ALA A 10 -34.12 19.21 14.56
C ALA A 10 -33.36 18.85 15.86
N ALA A 11 -32.42 17.92 15.73
CA ALA A 11 -31.01 18.19 16.00
C ALA A 11 -30.15 16.96 15.66
N LEU A 12 -30.34 16.41 14.47
CA LEU A 12 -29.34 15.53 13.84
C LEU A 12 -28.21 16.42 13.29
N LEU A 13 -27.60 17.19 14.19
CA LEU A 13 -26.50 18.10 13.90
C LEU A 13 -25.23 17.25 13.84
N LEU A 14 -24.95 16.77 12.63
CA LEU A 14 -23.63 16.58 12.05
C LEU A 14 -22.47 16.40 13.05
N ALA A 15 -22.46 15.28 13.78
CA ALA A 15 -21.21 14.68 14.23
C ALA A 15 -20.58 13.88 13.08
N ALA A 16 -20.50 14.48 11.89
CA ALA A 16 -19.58 14.08 10.83
C ALA A 16 -18.21 14.73 11.10
N THR A 17 -17.73 14.61 12.32
CA THR A 17 -16.36 14.99 12.67
C THR A 17 -15.43 13.94 12.10
N GLY A 18 -15.01 14.18 10.86
CA GLY A 18 -13.60 14.05 10.51
C GLY A 18 -12.97 12.68 10.71
N CYS A 19 -13.61 11.60 10.27
CA CYS A 19 -12.83 10.50 9.70
C CYS A 19 -12.23 10.99 8.37
N GLN A 20 -11.23 11.88 8.46
CA GLN A 20 -10.23 11.94 7.40
C GLN A 20 -9.65 10.53 7.36
N LEU A 21 -10.10 9.74 6.38
CA LEU A 21 -9.45 8.53 5.94
C LEU A 21 -8.08 8.97 5.41
N VAL A 22 -7.16 9.33 6.31
CA VAL A 22 -5.75 9.48 5.97
C VAL A 22 -5.37 8.09 5.50
N PRO A 23 -5.10 7.88 4.20
CA PRO A 23 -4.73 6.58 3.71
C PRO A 23 -3.52 6.13 4.52
N SER A 24 -3.62 4.95 5.15
CA SER A 24 -2.50 4.44 5.92
C SER A 24 -1.29 4.40 4.99
N LYS A 25 -0.12 4.88 5.44
CA LYS A 25 1.03 5.19 4.56
C LYS A 25 1.47 4.02 3.68
N GLY A 26 1.25 2.77 4.14
CA GLY A 26 1.47 1.56 3.35
C GLY A 26 0.42 1.27 2.29
N ARG A 27 -0.85 1.68 2.46
CA ARG A 27 -1.87 1.60 1.39
C ARG A 27 -1.56 2.53 0.24
N ASP A 28 -1.04 3.72 0.54
CA ASP A 28 -0.61 4.69 -0.46
C ASP A 28 0.49 4.09 -1.37
N LEU A 29 1.60 3.64 -0.77
CA LEU A 29 2.67 2.96 -1.51
C LEU A 29 2.18 1.70 -2.25
N ALA A 30 1.35 0.87 -1.63
CA ALA A 30 0.78 -0.30 -2.32
C ALA A 30 -0.05 0.08 -3.54
N SER A 31 -0.85 1.15 -3.44
CA SER A 31 -1.65 1.66 -4.55
C SER A 31 -0.77 2.20 -5.68
N THR A 32 0.30 2.93 -5.34
CA THR A 32 1.28 3.39 -6.33
C THR A 32 1.92 2.20 -7.04
N ILE A 33 2.47 1.23 -6.29
CA ILE A 33 3.06 0.01 -6.87
C ILE A 33 2.08 -0.70 -7.81
N ALA A 34 0.81 -0.84 -7.42
CA ALA A 34 -0.20 -1.48 -8.26
C ALA A 34 -0.47 -0.70 -9.55
N SER A 35 -0.55 0.64 -9.46
CA SER A 35 -0.71 1.50 -10.65
C SER A 35 0.46 1.34 -11.61
N GLU A 36 1.69 1.48 -11.10
CA GLU A 36 2.92 1.37 -11.88
C GLU A 36 3.10 -0.02 -12.49
N ALA A 37 2.70 -1.09 -11.77
CA ALA A 37 2.70 -2.45 -12.29
C ALA A 37 1.71 -2.63 -13.45
N ARG A 38 0.52 -2.02 -13.38
CA ARG A 38 -0.45 -2.05 -14.49
C ARG A 38 0.04 -1.30 -15.71
N GLU A 39 0.70 -0.16 -15.50
CA GLU A 39 1.32 0.60 -16.59
C GLU A 39 2.42 -0.22 -17.26
N LEU A 40 3.34 -0.82 -16.49
CA LEU A 40 4.38 -1.69 -17.01
C LEU A 40 3.79 -2.85 -17.83
N ARG A 41 2.72 -3.51 -17.33
CA ARG A 41 2.04 -4.59 -18.06
C ARG A 41 1.54 -4.16 -19.44
N ARG A 42 0.98 -2.95 -19.55
CA ARG A 42 0.42 -2.39 -20.79
C ARG A 42 1.48 -1.84 -21.74
N SER A 43 2.73 -1.71 -21.28
CA SER A 43 3.83 -1.18 -22.06
C SER A 43 4.61 -2.27 -22.81
N ASP A 44 5.48 -1.85 -23.72
CA ASP A 44 6.51 -2.67 -24.37
C ASP A 44 7.77 -2.85 -23.50
N LYS A 45 7.89 -2.13 -22.39
CA LYS A 45 9.06 -2.18 -21.50
C LYS A 45 9.13 -3.49 -20.71
N THR A 46 10.36 -3.85 -20.34
CA THR A 46 10.61 -4.97 -19.42
C THR A 46 10.83 -4.48 -17.99
N ASP A 47 11.53 -3.35 -17.84
CA ASP A 47 11.83 -2.75 -16.54
C ASP A 47 11.17 -1.38 -16.41
N HIS A 48 10.76 -1.04 -15.19
CA HIS A 48 10.23 0.27 -14.85
C HIS A 48 10.75 0.69 -13.48
N VAL A 49 11.21 1.95 -13.40
CA VAL A 49 11.70 2.54 -12.15
C VAL A 49 10.86 3.78 -11.88
N PHE A 50 10.31 3.87 -10.68
CA PHE A 50 9.55 5.04 -10.25
C PHE A 50 10.02 5.50 -8.87
N GLN A 51 9.76 6.77 -8.56
CA GLN A 51 10.09 7.37 -7.26
C GLN A 51 8.84 7.50 -6.40
N TYR A 52 8.90 6.90 -5.22
CA TYR A 52 7.93 7.09 -4.16
C TYR A 52 8.39 8.20 -3.21
N ARG A 53 7.51 9.16 -2.94
CA ARG A 53 7.74 10.19 -1.92
C ARG A 53 6.89 9.89 -0.70
N TYR A 54 7.55 9.71 0.43
CA TYR A 54 6.86 9.43 1.68
C TYR A 54 6.01 10.64 2.11
N PRO A 55 4.72 10.45 2.48
CA PRO A 55 3.80 11.56 2.79
C PRO A 55 4.19 12.43 4.00
N ASP A 56 5.10 11.95 4.84
CA ASP A 56 5.56 12.62 6.06
C ASP A 56 7.08 12.85 5.98
N PRO A 57 7.52 13.86 5.20
CA PRO A 57 8.92 14.04 4.82
C PRO A 57 9.81 14.46 5.99
N GLU A 58 9.25 14.85 7.13
CA GLU A 58 10.03 15.27 8.31
C GLU A 58 10.55 14.09 9.14
N ARG A 59 10.04 12.87 8.86
CA ARG A 59 10.40 11.67 9.63
C ARG A 59 11.17 10.68 8.78
N PRO A 60 12.17 9.98 9.36
CA PRO A 60 12.72 8.81 8.72
C PRO A 60 11.63 7.75 8.59
N TYR A 61 11.79 6.86 7.62
CA TYR A 61 10.85 5.77 7.39
C TYR A 61 11.57 4.51 6.93
N THR A 62 10.97 3.37 7.24
CA THR A 62 11.38 2.05 6.75
C THR A 62 10.28 1.51 5.85
N ILE A 63 10.65 1.06 4.66
CA ILE A 63 9.79 0.23 3.82
C ILE A 63 10.30 -1.20 3.94
N GLU A 64 9.39 -2.12 4.22
CA GLU A 64 9.64 -3.54 4.19
C GLU A 64 8.61 -4.22 3.30
N ILE A 65 9.08 -5.00 2.33
CA ILE A 65 8.24 -5.80 1.44
C ILE A 65 8.63 -7.24 1.64
N HIS A 66 7.67 -8.11 1.94
CA HIS A 66 7.91 -9.51 2.25
C HIS A 66 7.15 -10.38 1.25
N PRO A 67 7.67 -11.57 0.90
CA PRO A 67 6.85 -12.58 0.25
C PRO A 67 5.64 -12.89 1.14
N CYS A 68 4.45 -12.92 0.56
CA CYS A 68 3.23 -13.35 1.23
C CYS A 68 2.69 -14.56 0.48
N PHE A 69 2.64 -15.68 1.17
CA PHE A 69 2.00 -16.89 0.68
C PHE A 69 0.57 -16.90 1.20
N ASP A 70 -0.39 -16.98 0.28
CA ASP A 70 -1.78 -17.27 0.63
C ASP A 70 -1.94 -18.79 0.61
N PRO A 71 -1.97 -19.47 1.78
CA PRO A 71 -2.00 -20.92 1.84
C PRO A 71 -3.28 -21.52 1.22
N GLU A 72 -4.38 -20.75 1.15
CA GLU A 72 -5.63 -21.19 0.53
C GLU A 72 -5.58 -21.19 -1.00
N ARG A 73 -4.53 -20.62 -1.60
CA ARG A 73 -4.31 -20.55 -3.06
C ARG A 73 -3.17 -21.44 -3.54
N LEU A 74 -2.64 -22.30 -2.67
CA LEU A 74 -1.55 -23.22 -3.00
C LEU A 74 -2.00 -24.43 -3.85
N ASP A 75 -3.30 -24.71 -3.90
CA ASP A 75 -3.87 -25.85 -4.64
C ASP A 75 -4.05 -25.54 -6.14
N ASP A 76 -4.07 -24.26 -6.52
CA ASP A 76 -4.00 -23.84 -7.92
C ASP A 76 -2.52 -23.79 -8.35
N GLN A 77 -2.17 -24.46 -9.45
CA GLN A 77 -0.82 -24.48 -10.04
C GLN A 77 -0.30 -23.07 -10.45
N ASP A 78 -1.07 -22.01 -10.21
CA ASP A 78 -0.68 -20.60 -10.25
C ASP A 78 -0.27 -20.13 -8.85
N ILE A 79 0.95 -20.50 -8.41
CA ILE A 79 1.54 -19.93 -7.19
C ILE A 79 1.82 -18.43 -7.42
N ASN A 80 0.78 -17.61 -7.23
CA ASN A 80 0.89 -16.17 -7.16
C ASN A 80 1.43 -15.80 -5.77
N ILE A 81 2.75 -15.83 -5.59
CA ILE A 81 3.42 -15.30 -4.39
C ILE A 81 3.19 -13.79 -4.34
N CYS A 82 2.07 -13.36 -3.79
CA CYS A 82 1.77 -11.94 -3.66
C CYS A 82 2.75 -11.28 -2.68
N GLY A 83 3.03 -9.99 -2.84
CA GLY A 83 3.81 -9.26 -1.84
C GLY A 83 2.96 -8.85 -0.64
N GLY A 84 3.49 -8.97 0.58
CA GLY A 84 3.06 -8.18 1.73
C GLY A 84 3.91 -6.91 1.80
N LEU A 85 3.32 -5.77 2.13
CA LEU A 85 4.02 -4.50 2.31
C LEU A 85 3.77 -3.97 3.72
N SER A 86 4.84 -3.56 4.37
CA SER A 86 4.88 -2.88 5.65
C SER A 86 5.63 -1.55 5.47
N VAL A 87 5.02 -0.45 5.93
CA VAL A 87 5.67 0.86 5.98
C VAL A 87 5.64 1.35 7.41
N ARG A 88 6.81 1.62 7.99
CA ARG A 88 6.97 2.09 9.36
C ARG A 88 7.57 3.49 9.39
N SER A 89 6.94 4.40 10.13
CA SER A 89 7.44 5.77 10.33
C SER A 89 8.23 5.89 11.62
N GLY A 90 9.45 6.44 11.58
CA GLY A 90 10.24 6.72 12.78
C GLY A 90 10.70 5.48 13.57
N ALA A 91 11.49 5.71 14.63
CA ALA A 91 12.07 4.64 15.46
C ALA A 91 11.03 3.85 16.28
N SER A 92 9.88 4.46 16.58
CA SER A 92 8.82 3.91 17.44
C SER A 92 7.41 4.01 16.83
N GLY A 93 7.29 4.45 15.57
CA GLY A 93 6.02 4.90 15.05
C GLY A 93 5.14 3.83 14.40
N THR A 94 4.07 4.32 13.80
CA THR A 94 2.98 3.52 13.22
C THR A 94 3.47 2.68 12.04
N THR A 95 3.18 1.37 12.11
CA THR A 95 3.30 0.44 10.99
C THR A 95 1.98 0.40 10.24
N SER A 96 2.02 0.68 8.94
CA SER A 96 0.91 0.45 8.03
C SER A 96 1.22 -0.77 7.16
N VAL A 97 0.29 -1.71 7.10
CA VAL A 97 0.40 -2.92 6.28
C VAL A 97 -0.56 -2.87 5.10
N ALA A 98 -0.16 -3.39 3.94
CA ALA A 98 -0.97 -3.55 2.75
C ALA A 98 -0.58 -4.81 1.97
N HIS A 99 -1.49 -5.35 1.16
CA HIS A 99 -1.22 -6.46 0.26
C HIS A 99 -0.95 -5.97 -1.16
N LEU A 100 0.01 -6.60 -1.82
CA LEU A 100 0.41 -6.36 -3.19
C LEU A 100 -0.08 -7.51 -4.07
N LYS A 101 -1.36 -7.46 -4.44
CA LYS A 101 -2.05 -8.54 -5.18
C LYS A 101 -1.57 -8.72 -6.61
N GLU A 102 -0.88 -7.73 -7.16
CA GLU A 102 -0.52 -7.65 -8.58
C GLU A 102 0.99 -7.72 -8.81
N VAL A 103 1.79 -7.91 -7.77
CA VAL A 103 3.24 -8.02 -7.92
C VAL A 103 3.78 -9.16 -7.07
N LEU A 104 4.74 -9.87 -7.63
CA LEU A 104 5.50 -10.90 -6.95
C LEU A 104 6.67 -10.28 -6.20
N VAL A 105 6.93 -10.84 -5.02
CA VAL A 105 8.05 -10.46 -4.17
C VAL A 105 8.83 -11.72 -3.84
N PRO A 106 9.93 -12.01 -4.56
CA PRO A 106 10.63 -13.28 -4.45
C PRO A 106 11.45 -13.41 -3.16
N ALA A 107 11.81 -12.28 -2.56
CA ALA A 107 12.56 -12.22 -1.31
C ALA A 107 12.18 -10.97 -0.53
N ARG A 108 12.44 -10.96 0.78
CA ARG A 108 12.24 -9.78 1.63
C ARG A 108 13.13 -8.63 1.13
N LEU A 109 12.51 -7.49 0.86
CA LEU A 109 13.18 -6.23 0.53
C LEU A 109 12.98 -5.27 1.70
N MET A 110 14.02 -4.57 2.12
CA MET A 110 13.95 -3.59 3.19
C MET A 110 14.85 -2.40 2.87
N ILE A 111 14.34 -1.20 3.12
CA ILE A 111 15.15 0.02 3.05
C ILE A 111 14.74 0.99 4.15
N GLU A 112 15.74 1.64 4.74
CA GLU A 112 15.56 2.78 5.62
C GLU A 112 15.93 4.05 4.88
N LYS A 113 15.13 5.11 5.08
CA LYS A 113 15.30 6.38 4.41
C LYS A 113 15.33 7.53 5.42
N PRO A 114 16.27 8.48 5.26
CA PRO A 114 16.24 9.70 6.05
C PRO A 114 15.01 10.55 5.69
N PRO A 115 14.66 11.53 6.53
CA PRO A 115 13.61 12.52 6.23
C PRO A 115 13.75 13.09 4.80
N GLY A 116 12.64 13.15 4.07
CA GLY A 116 12.51 13.81 2.78
C GLY A 116 13.13 13.07 1.58
N ALA A 117 13.89 12.00 1.81
CA ALA A 117 14.48 11.23 0.73
C ALA A 117 13.43 10.41 -0.03
N PRO A 118 13.39 10.46 -1.37
CA PRO A 118 12.55 9.56 -2.15
C PRO A 118 13.07 8.12 -2.06
N THR A 119 12.16 7.16 -2.25
CA THR A 119 12.51 5.75 -2.48
C THR A 119 12.34 5.44 -3.95
N GLU A 120 13.37 4.91 -4.58
CA GLU A 120 13.27 4.33 -5.91
C GLU A 120 12.80 2.89 -5.81
N VAL A 121 11.78 2.54 -6.58
CA VAL A 121 11.23 1.19 -6.66
C VAL A 121 11.42 0.68 -8.07
N THR A 122 12.04 -0.49 -8.20
CA THR A 122 12.26 -1.14 -9.50
C THR A 122 11.30 -2.30 -9.69
N LEU A 123 10.48 -2.22 -10.74
CA LEU A 123 9.59 -3.28 -11.21
C LEU A 123 10.19 -3.94 -12.47
N ARG A 124 10.03 -5.26 -12.57
CA ARG A 124 10.37 -6.02 -13.78
C ARG A 124 9.22 -6.92 -14.21
N ARG A 125 8.90 -6.91 -15.50
CA ARG A 125 7.99 -7.87 -16.12
C ARG A 125 8.76 -9.15 -16.46
N GLN A 126 8.30 -10.29 -15.96
CA GLN A 126 8.77 -11.62 -16.32
C GLN A 126 7.57 -12.48 -16.73
N GLY A 127 7.39 -12.68 -18.04
CA GLY A 127 6.18 -13.29 -18.57
C GLY A 127 4.94 -12.50 -18.16
N ASN A 128 4.00 -13.17 -17.50
CA ASN A 128 2.75 -12.56 -17.01
C ASN A 128 2.89 -11.87 -15.65
N PHE A 129 4.03 -12.03 -14.98
CA PHE A 129 4.27 -11.51 -13.63
C PHE A 129 4.99 -10.17 -13.66
N ILE A 130 4.67 -9.32 -12.70
CA ILE A 130 5.46 -8.14 -12.36
C ILE A 130 6.15 -8.42 -11.02
N ILE A 131 7.45 -8.20 -10.95
CA ILE A 131 8.28 -8.48 -9.78
C ILE A 131 8.82 -7.17 -9.22
N ILE A 132 8.78 -6.99 -7.90
CA ILE A 132 9.58 -5.95 -7.25
C ILE A 132 11.00 -6.50 -7.08
N LEU A 133 11.96 -5.88 -7.76
CA LEU A 133 13.36 -6.32 -7.70
C LEU A 133 14.13 -5.66 -6.56
N MET A 134 13.83 -4.39 -6.28
CA MET A 134 14.73 -3.56 -5.49
C MET A 134 14.05 -2.30 -4.97
N LEU A 135 14.54 -1.86 -3.81
CA LEU A 135 14.29 -0.57 -3.21
C LEU A 135 15.63 0.17 -3.09
N ARG A 136 15.67 1.45 -3.46
CA ARG A 136 16.88 2.28 -3.42
C ARG A 136 16.63 3.64 -2.83
#